data_AF-A0A346YSH5-F1
#
_entry.id   AF-A0A346YSH5-F1
#
_cell.length_a   1.000
_cell.length_b   1.000
_cell.length_c   1.000
_cell.angle_alpha   90.00
_cell.angle_beta   90.00
_cell.angle_gamma   90.00
#
_symmetry.space_group_name_H-M   'P 1'
#
loop_
_entity.id
_entity.type
_entity.pdbx_description
1 polymer ?
#
loop_
_entity_poly.entity_id
_entity_poly.type
_entity_poly.pdbx_seq_one_letter_code
_entity_poly.pdbx_strand_id
1 'polypeptide(L)'
;MKKFLVLLMVGGSLASCTATEQGAGVGAASGAVIGGLATGNVRGAAVGAAIGGVSGAVIGSVAEQPGQCYYRDRYGRRYIDSCPRRY
;
A
#
# COMPACT_ATOMS: atom_id res chain seq x y z
N MET A 1 -19.66 -19.29 -5.62
CA MET A 1 -20.18 -19.13 -4.23
C MET A 1 -19.06 -18.92 -3.21
N LYS A 2 -18.22 -19.92 -2.91
CA LYS A 2 -17.21 -19.83 -1.82
C LYS A 2 -16.08 -18.80 -2.05
N LYS A 3 -15.70 -18.56 -3.33
CA LYS A 3 -14.68 -17.58 -3.72
C LYS A 3 -15.08 -16.13 -3.42
N PHE A 4 -16.36 -15.78 -3.62
CA PHE A 4 -16.88 -14.46 -3.29
C PHE A 4 -16.91 -14.23 -1.79
N LEU A 5 -17.21 -15.28 -1.01
CA LEU A 5 -17.22 -15.21 0.45
C LEU A 5 -15.81 -14.98 1.01
N VAL A 6 -14.78 -15.62 0.44
CA VAL A 6 -13.38 -15.37 0.80
C VAL A 6 -12.93 -13.97 0.38
N LEU A 7 -13.29 -13.51 -0.83
CA LEU A 7 -12.94 -12.18 -1.30
C LEU A 7 -13.58 -11.07 -0.46
N LEU A 8 -14.83 -11.29 0.00
CA LEU A 8 -15.59 -10.36 0.82
C LEU A 8 -15.12 -10.38 2.28
N MET A 9 -14.66 -11.53 2.78
CA MET A 9 -14.06 -11.65 4.11
C MET A 9 -12.66 -11.02 4.17
N VAL A 10 -11.83 -11.22 3.14
CA VAL A 10 -10.53 -10.53 2.97
C VAL A 10 -10.76 -9.04 2.77
N GLY A 11 -11.68 -8.66 1.88
CA GLY A 11 -12.09 -7.26 1.67
C GLY A 11 -12.65 -6.58 2.91
N GLY A 12 -13.38 -7.33 3.75
CA GLY A 12 -13.95 -6.84 5.01
C GLY A 12 -12.91 -6.67 6.11
N SER A 13 -11.90 -7.54 6.20
CA SER A 13 -10.76 -7.34 7.11
C SER A 13 -9.90 -6.13 6.73
N LEU A 14 -9.82 -5.81 5.44
CA LEU A 14 -9.09 -4.64 4.95
C LEU A 14 -9.75 -3.32 5.35
N ALA A 15 -11.05 -3.32 5.70
CA ALA A 15 -11.73 -2.13 6.20
C ALA A 15 -11.29 -1.72 7.63
N SER A 16 -10.67 -2.65 8.38
CA SER A 16 -10.02 -2.37 9.67
C SER A 16 -8.50 -2.23 9.57
N CYS A 17 -7.89 -2.60 8.43
CA CYS A 17 -6.47 -2.39 8.17
C CYS A 17 -6.23 -0.98 7.65
N THR A 18 -5.09 -0.40 8.04
CA THR A 18 -4.68 0.89 7.54
C THR A 18 -4.23 0.78 6.07
N ALA A 19 -4.22 1.88 5.30
CA ALA A 19 -3.81 1.86 3.88
C ALA A 19 -2.39 1.27 3.67
N THR A 20 -1.49 1.47 4.64
CA THR A 20 -0.17 0.85 4.78
C THR A 20 -0.25 -0.66 4.84
N GLU A 21 -1.05 -1.22 5.75
CA GLU A 21 -1.19 -2.67 5.89
C GLU A 21 -1.85 -3.30 4.66
N GLN A 22 -2.85 -2.63 4.08
CA GLN A 22 -3.48 -3.09 2.85
C GLN A 22 -2.48 -3.09 1.68
N GLY A 23 -1.74 -2.00 1.50
CA GLY A 23 -0.71 -1.89 0.47
C GLY A 23 0.38 -2.94 0.67
N ALA A 24 0.85 -3.13 1.91
CA ALA A 24 1.87 -4.11 2.26
C ALA A 24 1.40 -5.54 2.01
N GLY A 25 0.19 -5.90 2.44
CA GLY A 25 -0.37 -7.23 2.27
C GLY A 25 -0.58 -7.58 0.80
N VAL A 26 -1.17 -6.68 0.02
CA VAL A 26 -1.40 -6.88 -1.42
C VAL A 26 -0.08 -6.92 -2.18
N GLY A 27 0.83 -5.98 -1.88
CA GLY A 27 2.15 -5.93 -2.50
C GLY A 27 2.99 -7.17 -2.19
N ALA A 28 2.99 -7.63 -0.95
CA ALA A 28 3.72 -8.84 -0.55
C ALA A 28 3.13 -10.10 -1.21
N ALA A 29 1.80 -10.27 -1.19
CA ALA A 29 1.16 -11.43 -1.79
C ALA A 29 1.39 -11.49 -3.30
N SER A 30 1.17 -10.37 -4.01
CA SER A 30 1.40 -10.29 -5.46
C SER A 30 2.87 -10.43 -5.82
N GLY A 31 3.76 -9.75 -5.10
CA GLY A 31 5.21 -9.85 -5.27
C GLY A 31 5.73 -11.26 -5.02
N ALA A 32 5.18 -11.99 -4.04
CA ALA A 32 5.55 -13.37 -3.77
C ALA A 32 5.20 -14.32 -4.91
N VAL A 33 3.99 -14.18 -5.46
CA VAL A 33 3.54 -14.99 -6.60
C VAL A 33 4.40 -14.70 -7.82
N ILE A 34 4.59 -13.42 -8.16
CA ILE A 34 5.38 -13.02 -9.33
C ILE A 34 6.84 -13.46 -9.17
N GLY A 35 7.46 -13.18 -8.03
CA GLY A 35 8.84 -13.53 -7.75
C GLY A 35 9.08 -15.04 -7.73
N GLY A 36 8.11 -15.81 -7.22
CA GLY A 36 8.15 -17.27 -7.22
C GLY A 36 8.02 -17.86 -8.62
N LEU A 37 7.10 -17.33 -9.44
CA LEU A 37 6.91 -17.77 -10.82
C LEU A 37 8.10 -17.40 -11.72
N ALA A 38 8.63 -16.19 -11.57
CA ALA A 38 9.73 -15.69 -12.40
C ALA A 38 11.06 -16.41 -12.13
N THR A 39 11.31 -16.82 -10.89
CA THR A 39 12.58 -17.47 -10.50
C THR A 39 12.47 -18.99 -10.34
N GLY A 40 11.25 -19.53 -10.33
CA GLY A 40 10.99 -20.95 -10.10
C GLY A 40 11.37 -21.45 -8.71
N ASN A 41 11.58 -20.56 -7.73
CA ASN A 41 11.99 -20.97 -6.39
C ASN A 41 11.39 -20.10 -5.28
N VAL A 42 11.40 -20.65 -4.07
CA VAL A 42 10.86 -20.01 -2.86
C VAL A 42 11.64 -18.76 -2.46
N ARG A 43 12.92 -18.65 -2.86
CA ARG A 43 13.75 -17.50 -2.54
C ARG A 43 13.30 -16.27 -3.35
N GLY A 44 12.99 -16.43 -4.63
CA GLY A 44 12.44 -15.34 -5.43
C GLY A 44 11.02 -14.97 -5.00
N ALA A 45 10.23 -15.92 -4.51
CA ALA A 45 8.96 -15.61 -3.85
C ALA A 45 9.18 -14.77 -2.58
N ALA A 46 10.11 -15.15 -1.70
CA ALA A 46 10.40 -14.38 -0.49
C ALA A 46 10.93 -12.97 -0.80
N VAL A 47 11.83 -12.83 -1.79
CA VAL A 47 12.36 -11.54 -2.23
C VAL A 47 11.26 -10.67 -2.85
N GLY A 48 10.42 -11.26 -3.71
CA GLY A 48 9.28 -10.57 -4.29
C GLY A 48 8.28 -10.12 -3.24
N ALA A 49 8.02 -10.95 -2.22
CA ALA A 49 7.15 -10.61 -1.11
C ALA A 49 7.71 -9.46 -0.27
N ALA A 50 9.02 -9.48 0.02
CA ALA A 50 9.67 -8.43 0.79
C ALA A 50 9.65 -7.09 0.04
N ILE A 51 10.03 -7.09 -1.25
CA ILE A 51 10.03 -5.87 -2.07
C ILE A 51 8.61 -5.35 -2.26
N GLY A 52 7.68 -6.22 -2.66
CA GLY A 52 6.29 -5.85 -2.87
C GLY A 52 5.63 -5.36 -1.59
N GLY A 53 5.90 -6.00 -0.46
CA GLY A 53 5.37 -5.61 0.85
C GLY A 53 5.89 -4.28 1.34
N VAL A 54 7.21 -4.04 1.27
CA VAL A 54 7.80 -2.75 1.65
C VAL A 54 7.31 -1.63 0.74
N SER A 55 7.29 -1.87 -0.58
CA SER A 55 6.82 -0.87 -1.55
C SER A 55 5.35 -0.53 -1.33
N GLY A 56 4.52 -1.55 -1.13
CA GLY A 56 3.10 -1.40 -0.83
C GLY A 56 2.85 -0.69 0.49
N ALA A 57 3.63 -0.98 1.53
CA ALA A 57 3.57 -0.28 2.82
C ALA A 57 3.89 1.21 2.66
N VAL A 58 4.95 1.55 1.92
CA VAL A 58 5.33 2.96 1.70
C VAL A 58 4.23 3.70 0.95
N ILE A 59 3.71 3.13 -0.15
CA ILE A 59 2.61 3.74 -0.91
C ILE A 59 1.37 3.89 -0.02
N GLY A 60 1.04 2.86 0.75
CA GLY A 60 -0.06 2.89 1.69
C GLY A 60 0.11 3.97 2.77
N SER A 61 1.33 4.17 3.29
CA SER A 61 1.63 5.18 4.32
C SER A 61 1.52 6.61 3.80
N VAL A 62 1.81 6.83 2.51
CA VAL A 62 1.59 8.12 1.86
C VAL A 62 0.09 8.33 1.61
N ALA A 63 -0.63 7.28 1.21
CA ALA A 63 -2.08 7.32 1.03
C ALA A 63 -2.84 7.52 2.36
N GLU A 64 -2.25 7.09 3.47
CA GLU A 64 -2.70 7.28 4.86
C GLU A 64 -2.56 8.70 5.39
N GLN A 65 -1.92 9.60 4.63
CA GLN A 65 -1.91 11.02 4.90
C GLN A 65 -2.90 11.78 3.99
N PRO A 66 -4.19 11.40 3.92
CA PRO A 66 -5.17 12.18 3.19
C PRO A 66 -5.34 13.51 3.91
N GLY A 67 -5.04 14.60 3.21
CA GLY A 67 -5.14 15.94 3.77
C GLY A 67 -3.81 16.56 4.19
N GLN A 68 -2.67 16.14 3.62
CA GLN A 68 -1.47 16.96 3.59
C GLN A 68 -1.33 17.65 2.22
N CYS A 69 -1.37 18.97 2.20
CA CYS A 69 -1.28 19.81 1.01
C CYS A 69 0.11 20.43 0.91
N TYR A 70 0.68 20.41 -0.29
CA TYR A 70 1.90 21.12 -0.59
C TYR A 70 1.60 22.61 -0.80
N TYR A 71 2.10 23.45 0.09
CA TYR A 71 2.04 24.90 -0.06
C TYR A 71 3.38 25.44 -0.55
N ARG A 72 3.33 26.55 -1.28
CA ARG A 72 4.51 27.27 -1.75
C ARG A 72 4.47 28.68 -1.20
N ASP A 73 5.52 29.06 -0.46
CA ASP A 73 5.65 30.43 0.04
C ASP A 73 6.06 31.41 -1.07
N ARG A 74 6.05 32.71 -0.75
CA ARG A 74 6.46 33.78 -1.67
C ARG A 74 7.95 33.76 -2.02
N TYR A 75 8.76 33.03 -1.26
CA TYR A 75 10.20 32.84 -1.46
C TYR A 75 10.52 31.54 -2.23
N GLY A 76 9.48 30.82 -2.69
CA GLY A 76 9.60 29.60 -3.48
C GLY A 76 9.84 28.32 -2.66
N ARG A 77 9.86 28.37 -1.32
CA ARG A 77 10.02 27.18 -0.48
C ARG A 77 8.72 26.39 -0.45
N ARG A 78 8.83 25.06 -0.57
CA ARG A 78 7.71 24.14 -0.44
C ARG A 78 7.63 23.64 1.01
N TYR A 79 6.45 23.72 1.61
CA TYR A 79 6.18 23.15 2.93
C TYR A 79 4.91 22.29 2.86
N ILE A 80 4.85 21.28 3.71
CA ILE A 80 3.70 20.37 3.81
C ILE A 80 2.90 20.80 5.03
N ASP A 81 1.61 21.06 4.84
CA ASP A 81 0.69 21.40 5.92
C ASP A 81 -0.66 20.70 5.71
N SER A 82 -1.48 20.65 6.75
CA SER A 82 -2.82 20.07 6.69
C SER A 82 -3.68 20.81 5.67
N CYS A 83 -4.24 20.10 4.71
CA CYS A 83 -5.22 20.64 3.77
C CYS A 83 -6.41 21.22 4.57
N PRO A 84 -6.86 22.44 4.27
CA PRO A 84 -8.04 23.01 4.90
C PRO A 84 -9.23 22.10 4.63
N ARG A 85 -9.94 21.69 5.70
CA ARG A 85 -11.12 20.81 5.63
C ARG A 85 -12.37 21.46 4.98
N ARG A 86 -12.20 22.58 4.29
CA ARG A 86 -13.27 23.30 3.56
C ARG A 86 -13.01 23.17 2.06
N TYR A 87 -13.55 22.13 1.46
CA TYR A 87 -14.00 22.11 0.07
C TYR A 87 -15.22 21.21 -0.05
#